data_AF-A0A2A4QUV8-F1
#
_entry.id   AF-A0A2A4QUV8-F1
#
_cell.length_a   1.000
_cell.length_b   1.000
_cell.length_c   1.000
_cell.angle_alpha   90.00
_cell.angle_beta   90.00
_cell.angle_gamma   90.00
#
_symmetry.space_group_name_H-M   'P 1'
#
loop_
_entity.id
_entity.type
_entity.pdbx_description
1 polymer ?
#
loop_
_entity_poly.entity_id
_entity_poly.type
_entity_poly.pdbx_seq_one_letter_code
_entity_poly.pdbx_strand_id
1 'polypeptide(L)'
;MHLTLNARLKTDRPMKLLIVITLFLSSFTIMGQKFHTKFKYAKSINRNISIHNSYPKGGQIYTDLNGKEYVYVIFWTCVTNETASELELSIDFQIDSFAITSSPDTKFQLYLPKEKMTLEKESLFNFGLNLKSFLDKNIDKPTELLTTISPNDSYLFYVVALSNQGINGAVRAGFELQKQDLFYKINKHKIGCGRIVAKN
;
A
#
# COMPACT_ATOMS: atom_id res chain seq x y z
N MET A 1 -14.82 51.34 -72.62
CA MET A 1 -13.58 51.98 -72.13
C MET A 1 -13.21 51.30 -70.82
N HIS A 2 -11.98 50.78 -70.78
CA HIS A 2 -11.24 50.20 -69.65
C HIS A 2 -11.69 48.90 -68.94
N LEU A 3 -10.85 47.89 -69.15
CA LEU A 3 -10.62 46.70 -68.34
C LEU A 3 -10.42 47.02 -66.86
N THR A 4 -10.74 46.07 -65.98
CA THR A 4 -9.72 45.51 -65.07
C THR A 4 -10.08 44.11 -64.55
N LEU A 5 -9.08 43.26 -64.70
CA LEU A 5 -8.92 41.89 -64.22
C LEU A 5 -8.90 41.86 -62.68
N ASN A 6 -9.43 40.80 -62.06
CA ASN A 6 -8.80 40.26 -60.85
C ASN A 6 -9.19 38.79 -60.65
N ALA A 7 -8.25 37.92 -61.05
CA ALA A 7 -8.22 36.53 -60.67
C ALA A 7 -7.85 36.42 -59.18
N ARG A 8 -8.58 35.59 -58.42
CA ARG A 8 -8.12 35.09 -57.12
C ARG A 8 -8.31 33.58 -57.08
N LEU A 9 -7.22 32.88 -57.42
CA LEU A 9 -7.03 31.47 -57.12
C LEU A 9 -7.16 31.27 -55.60
N LYS A 10 -8.18 30.52 -55.18
CA LYS A 10 -8.31 30.08 -53.79
C LYS A 10 -7.64 28.71 -53.69
N THR A 11 -6.45 28.75 -53.10
CA THR A 11 -5.54 27.66 -52.82
C THR A 11 -6.17 26.55 -51.99
N ASP A 12 -5.71 25.35 -52.31
CA ASP A 12 -6.07 24.06 -51.75
C ASP A 12 -5.94 23.93 -50.22
N ARG A 13 -6.76 23.00 -49.71
CA ARG A 13 -6.77 22.41 -48.37
C ARG A 13 -5.40 22.32 -47.67
N PRO A 14 -5.40 22.50 -46.35
CA PRO A 14 -4.71 21.53 -45.49
C PRO A 14 -5.60 21.03 -44.34
N MET A 15 -6.78 20.49 -44.64
CA MET A 15 -7.66 19.83 -43.65
C MET A 15 -7.26 18.37 -43.35
N LYS A 16 -6.06 17.94 -43.76
CA LYS A 16 -5.53 16.59 -43.51
C LYS A 16 -4.37 16.54 -42.52
N LEU A 17 -3.79 17.68 -42.14
CA LEU A 17 -2.65 17.70 -41.21
C LEU A 17 -3.06 17.86 -39.74
N LEU A 18 -4.31 18.25 -39.44
CA LEU A 18 -4.78 18.36 -38.05
C LEU A 18 -5.27 17.03 -37.44
N ILE A 19 -5.57 16.02 -38.26
CA ILE A 19 -6.15 14.75 -37.77
C ILE A 19 -5.06 13.78 -37.27
N VAL A 20 -3.80 13.95 -37.69
CA VAL A 20 -2.71 13.04 -37.28
C VAL A 20 -2.11 13.44 -35.92
N ILE A 21 -2.22 14.71 -35.50
CA ILE A 21 -1.64 15.19 -34.23
C ILE A 21 -2.56 14.91 -33.03
N THR A 22 -3.87 14.73 -33.24
CA THR A 22 -4.82 14.48 -32.13
C THR A 22 -4.86 13.02 -31.66
N LEU A 23 -4.35 12.06 -32.45
CA LEU A 23 -4.35 10.63 -32.09
C LEU A 23 -3.13 10.21 -31.25
N PHE A 24 -2.17 11.12 -30.99
CA PHE A 24 -0.96 10.81 -30.22
C PHE A 24 -1.01 11.29 -28.75
N LEU A 25 -2.12 11.90 -28.31
CA LEU A 25 -2.26 12.48 -26.97
C LEU A 25 -3.25 11.75 -26.06
N SER A 26 -3.81 10.61 -26.49
CA SER A 26 -4.70 9.79 -25.67
C SER A 26 -4.09 8.44 -25.29
N SER A 27 -2.78 8.40 -25.02
CA SER A 27 -2.27 7.46 -24.02
C SER A 27 -2.66 7.97 -22.63
N PHE A 28 -3.95 7.96 -22.33
CA PHE A 28 -4.40 7.93 -20.95
C PHE A 28 -3.76 6.67 -20.36
N THR A 29 -2.69 6.86 -19.60
CA THR A 29 -2.22 5.85 -18.68
C THR A 29 -3.39 5.61 -17.74
N ILE A 30 -4.14 4.53 -17.98
CA ILE A 30 -4.98 3.93 -16.97
C ILE A 30 -3.97 3.44 -15.93
N MET A 31 -3.58 4.34 -15.03
CA MET A 31 -2.79 4.00 -13.86
C MET A 31 -3.70 3.12 -13.01
N GLY A 32 -3.63 1.81 -13.24
CA GLY A 32 -4.39 0.83 -12.49
C GLY A 32 -4.23 1.08 -10.99
N GLN A 33 -5.29 0.83 -10.23
CA GLN A 33 -5.30 1.03 -8.79
C GLN A 33 -4.14 0.25 -8.14
N LYS A 34 -3.15 0.97 -7.59
CA LYS A 34 -1.92 0.36 -7.06
C LYS A 34 -2.05 -0.17 -5.63
N PHE A 35 -3.18 0.09 -4.99
CA PHE A 35 -3.50 -0.33 -3.63
C PHE A 35 -4.70 -1.28 -3.62
N HIS A 36 -4.75 -2.17 -2.63
CA HIS A 36 -5.81 -3.15 -2.49
C HIS A 36 -7.07 -2.56 -1.87
N THR A 37 -6.93 -1.85 -0.75
CA THR A 37 -8.07 -1.24 -0.05
C THR A 37 -7.78 0.20 0.35
N LYS A 38 -8.85 0.99 0.41
CA LYS A 38 -8.86 2.35 0.93
C LYS A 38 -10.07 2.54 1.83
N PHE A 39 -9.83 2.86 3.09
CA PHE A 39 -10.86 3.22 4.03
C PHE A 39 -10.80 4.73 4.30
N LYS A 40 -11.93 5.41 4.15
CA LYS A 40 -12.12 6.79 4.59
C LYS A 40 -13.16 6.80 5.71
N TYR A 41 -12.76 7.25 6.88
CA TYR A 41 -13.65 7.29 8.04
C TYR A 41 -14.34 8.65 8.06
N ALA A 42 -15.59 8.68 7.60
CA ALA A 42 -16.38 9.92 7.48
C ALA A 42 -17.33 10.15 8.69
N LYS A 43 -17.67 9.08 9.40
CA LYS A 43 -18.59 9.07 10.55
C LYS A 43 -17.86 8.39 11.70
N SER A 44 -17.85 9.01 12.89
CA SER A 44 -17.20 8.62 14.16
C SER A 44 -16.14 9.64 14.63
N ILE A 45 -15.60 9.36 15.81
CA ILE A 45 -14.40 9.99 16.38
C ILE A 45 -13.18 9.97 15.45
N ASN A 46 -13.16 9.12 14.43
CA ASN A 46 -12.06 9.00 13.47
C ASN A 46 -12.29 9.80 12.19
N ARG A 47 -13.21 10.77 12.22
CA ARG A 47 -13.53 11.58 11.04
C ARG A 47 -12.24 12.17 10.47
N ASN A 48 -12.07 12.09 9.15
CA ASN A 48 -10.90 12.60 8.42
C ASN A 48 -9.60 11.79 8.64
N ILE A 49 -9.70 10.53 9.09
CA ILE A 49 -8.60 9.57 8.98
C ILE A 49 -8.82 8.74 7.71
N SER A 50 -7.74 8.39 7.00
CA SER A 50 -7.80 7.38 5.95
C SER A 50 -6.67 6.35 6.07
N ILE A 51 -6.96 5.12 5.65
CA ILE A 51 -6.00 4.00 5.65
C ILE A 51 -5.98 3.42 4.24
N HIS A 52 -4.80 3.37 3.64
CA HIS A 52 -4.52 2.70 2.37
C HIS A 52 -3.65 1.47 2.61
N ASN A 53 -4.06 0.34 2.06
CA ASN A 53 -3.32 -0.92 2.15
C ASN A 53 -2.91 -1.39 0.76
N SER A 54 -1.67 -1.83 0.61
CA SER A 54 -1.12 -2.30 -0.66
C SER A 54 -1.65 -3.68 -1.08
N TYR A 55 -1.44 -4.02 -2.36
CA TYR A 55 -1.35 -5.43 -2.75
C TYR A 55 -0.06 -6.06 -2.18
N PRO A 56 -0.01 -7.39 -2.01
CA PRO A 56 1.19 -8.07 -1.56
C PRO A 56 2.32 -8.01 -2.60
N LYS A 57 3.56 -7.98 -2.12
CA LYS A 57 4.74 -8.48 -2.86
C LYS A 57 5.40 -9.58 -2.04
N GLY A 58 5.96 -10.60 -2.69
CA GLY A 58 6.59 -11.72 -2.01
C GLY A 58 6.15 -13.06 -2.59
N GLY A 59 6.04 -14.06 -1.72
CA GLY A 59 5.74 -15.45 -2.07
C GLY A 59 6.98 -16.30 -2.27
N GLN A 60 8.18 -15.76 -2.00
CA GLN A 60 9.44 -16.50 -2.03
C GLN A 60 9.78 -17.11 -0.67
N ILE A 61 10.75 -18.02 -0.69
CA ILE A 61 11.30 -18.66 0.49
C ILE A 61 12.33 -17.74 1.16
N TYR A 62 12.29 -17.66 2.48
CA TYR A 62 13.34 -17.17 3.34
C TYR A 62 13.86 -18.35 4.17
N THR A 63 15.19 -18.55 4.18
CA THR A 63 15.86 -19.53 5.02
C THR A 63 16.56 -18.80 6.14
N ASP A 64 16.24 -19.14 7.39
CA ASP A 64 16.86 -18.53 8.57
C ASP A 64 18.30 -19.02 8.80
N LEU A 65 18.95 -18.45 9.81
CA LEU A 65 20.33 -18.80 10.16
C LEU A 65 20.50 -20.25 10.65
N ASN A 66 19.42 -20.92 11.02
CA ASN A 66 19.39 -22.32 11.45
C ASN A 66 19.00 -23.28 10.31
N GLY A 67 18.77 -22.77 9.10
CA GLY A 67 18.36 -23.55 7.94
C GLY A 67 16.86 -23.82 7.84
N LYS A 68 16.03 -23.22 8.71
CA LYS A 68 14.58 -23.37 8.64
C LYS A 68 13.99 -22.46 7.58
N GLU A 69 13.13 -23.02 6.75
CA GLU A 69 12.47 -22.31 5.65
C GLU A 69 11.12 -21.74 6.07
N TYR A 70 10.83 -20.56 5.51
CA TYR A 70 9.58 -19.83 5.66
C TYR A 70 9.18 -19.24 4.32
N VAL A 71 7.90 -18.94 4.15
CA VAL A 71 7.38 -18.14 3.03
C VAL A 71 7.00 -16.77 3.55
N TYR A 72 7.36 -15.72 2.83
CA TYR A 72 7.05 -14.35 3.24
C TYR A 72 6.16 -13.62 2.25
N VAL A 73 5.38 -12.68 2.76
CA VAL A 73 4.64 -11.69 1.98
C VAL A 73 4.76 -10.34 2.67
N ILE A 74 5.02 -9.29 1.88
CA ILE A 74 5.22 -7.93 2.33
C ILE A 74 4.05 -7.08 1.84
N PHE A 75 3.57 -6.22 2.72
CA PHE A 75 2.59 -5.19 2.46
C PHE A 75 3.15 -3.84 2.88
N TRP A 76 2.60 -2.76 2.34
CA TRP A 76 2.72 -1.44 2.94
C TRP A 76 1.34 -0.88 3.31
N THR A 77 1.31 -0.07 4.36
CA THR A 77 0.13 0.69 4.79
C THR A 77 0.47 2.16 4.88
N CYS A 78 -0.45 3.01 4.44
CA CYS A 78 -0.40 4.46 4.62
C CYS A 78 -1.57 4.89 5.50
N VAL A 79 -1.28 5.54 6.62
CA VAL A 79 -2.28 6.21 7.47
C VAL A 79 -2.15 7.70 7.23
N THR A 80 -3.25 8.35 6.83
CA THR A 80 -3.29 9.79 6.56
C THR A 80 -4.16 10.47 7.60
N ASN A 81 -3.61 11.53 8.20
CA ASN A 81 -4.27 12.40 9.14
C ASN A 81 -4.79 13.65 8.41
N GLU A 82 -6.07 13.71 8.06
CA GLU A 82 -6.70 14.91 7.49
C GLU A 82 -7.41 15.74 8.59
N THR A 83 -7.04 15.53 9.87
CA THR A 83 -7.57 16.28 11.03
C THR A 83 -6.71 17.50 11.37
N ALA A 84 -7.18 18.34 12.29
CA ALA A 84 -6.44 19.50 12.80
C ALA A 84 -5.52 19.18 13.98
N SER A 85 -5.60 17.97 14.54
CA SER A 85 -4.83 17.52 15.70
C SER A 85 -3.81 16.47 15.29
N GLU A 86 -2.77 16.27 16.10
CA GLU A 86 -1.86 15.15 15.92
C GLU A 86 -2.57 13.81 16.17
N LEU A 87 -2.18 12.77 15.42
CA LEU A 87 -2.63 11.40 15.67
C LEU A 87 -1.49 10.54 16.18
N GLU A 88 -1.68 9.92 17.33
CA GLU A 88 -0.80 8.85 17.79
C GLU A 88 -1.25 7.52 17.19
N LEU A 89 -0.35 6.87 16.45
CA LEU A 89 -0.50 5.52 15.92
C LEU A 89 0.37 4.58 16.75
N SER A 90 -0.27 3.59 17.35
CA SER A 90 0.38 2.50 18.09
C SER A 90 -0.03 1.17 17.50
N ILE A 91 0.95 0.33 17.16
CA ILE A 91 0.76 -1.04 16.67
C ILE A 91 1.77 -1.93 17.40
N ASP A 92 1.32 -3.10 17.83
CA ASP A 92 2.12 -4.13 18.47
C ASP A 92 1.73 -5.50 17.92
N PHE A 93 2.71 -6.19 17.34
CA PHE A 93 2.59 -7.59 16.96
C PHE A 93 3.39 -8.45 17.93
N GLN A 94 2.63 -9.24 18.68
CA GLN A 94 3.13 -10.30 19.55
C GLN A 94 3.79 -11.42 18.73
N ILE A 95 4.66 -12.19 19.37
CA ILE A 95 5.36 -13.32 18.76
C ILE A 95 4.44 -14.51 18.39
N ASP A 96 3.24 -14.54 18.97
CA ASP A 96 2.30 -15.63 18.82
C ASP A 96 1.92 -15.85 17.35
N SER A 97 2.10 -17.09 16.90
CA SER A 97 1.65 -17.48 15.56
C SER A 97 0.15 -17.73 15.56
N PHE A 98 -0.51 -17.43 14.44
CA PHE A 98 -1.93 -17.73 14.23
C PHE A 98 -2.14 -18.48 12.92
N ALA A 99 -3.27 -19.16 12.80
CA ALA A 99 -3.70 -19.78 11.54
C ALA A 99 -4.91 -19.04 10.98
N ILE A 100 -5.02 -19.04 9.65
CA ILE A 100 -6.19 -18.53 8.96
C ILE A 100 -7.13 -19.68 8.61
N THR A 101 -8.44 -19.42 8.57
CA THR A 101 -9.46 -20.45 8.34
C THR A 101 -9.25 -21.23 7.03
N SER A 102 -8.73 -20.59 5.98
CA SER A 102 -8.46 -21.24 4.69
C SER A 102 -7.21 -22.12 4.69
N SER A 103 -6.38 -22.05 5.73
CA SER A 103 -5.08 -22.74 5.81
C SER A 103 -4.71 -23.01 7.28
N PRO A 104 -5.42 -23.93 7.96
CA PRO A 104 -5.29 -24.17 9.40
C PRO A 104 -3.91 -24.69 9.84
N ASP A 105 -3.20 -25.36 8.93
CA ASP A 105 -1.85 -25.90 9.15
C ASP A 105 -0.75 -24.86 8.88
N THR A 106 -1.10 -23.74 8.26
CA THR A 106 -0.17 -22.63 8.01
C THR A 106 -0.19 -21.69 9.21
N LYS A 107 0.96 -21.57 9.87
CA LYS A 107 1.18 -20.66 11.00
C LYS A 107 1.83 -19.39 10.49
N PHE A 108 1.16 -18.27 10.70
CA PHE A 108 1.59 -16.93 10.34
C PHE A 108 2.13 -16.20 11.56
N GLN A 109 3.18 -15.42 11.37
CA GLN A 109 3.68 -14.39 12.26
C GLN A 109 3.72 -13.06 11.52
N LEU A 110 3.53 -11.97 12.24
CA LEU A 110 3.53 -10.62 11.68
C LEU A 110 4.67 -9.80 12.26
N TYR A 111 5.29 -8.99 11.39
CA TYR A 111 6.41 -8.16 11.76
C TYR A 111 6.26 -6.74 11.20
N LEU A 112 6.74 -5.75 11.96
CA LEU A 112 6.83 -4.34 11.61
C LEU A 112 8.30 -3.94 11.44
N PRO A 113 8.85 -3.95 10.22
CA PRO A 113 10.16 -3.37 9.96
C PRO A 113 10.21 -1.89 10.36
N LYS A 114 11.27 -1.49 11.08
CA LYS A 114 11.52 -0.09 11.44
C LYS A 114 11.99 0.77 10.26
N GLU A 115 12.35 0.14 9.14
CA GLU A 115 12.71 0.85 7.91
C GLU A 115 11.49 1.63 7.39
N LYS A 116 11.67 2.91 7.08
CA LYS A 116 10.60 3.74 6.54
C LYS A 116 10.23 3.30 5.13
N MET A 117 8.93 3.09 4.90
CA MET A 117 8.38 2.90 3.56
C MET A 117 8.15 4.25 2.88
N THR A 118 8.35 4.30 1.57
CA THR A 118 8.08 5.49 0.74
C THR A 118 7.46 5.08 -0.60
N LEU A 119 6.80 6.01 -1.28
CA LEU A 119 6.13 5.72 -2.56
C LEU A 119 7.12 5.42 -3.69
N GLU A 120 8.35 5.97 -3.64
CA GLU A 120 9.39 5.67 -4.63
C GLU A 120 9.81 4.20 -4.58
N LYS A 121 9.69 3.57 -3.41
CA LYS A 121 9.99 2.15 -3.24
C LYS A 121 8.86 1.23 -3.73
N GLU A 122 7.68 1.77 -4.06
CA GLU A 122 6.50 0.98 -4.45
C GLU A 122 6.79 0.05 -5.65
N SER A 123 7.59 0.50 -6.62
CA SER A 123 7.92 -0.28 -7.82
C SER A 123 9.03 -1.31 -7.58
N LEU A 124 9.86 -1.12 -6.55
CA LEU A 124 11.04 -1.96 -6.30
C LEU A 124 10.66 -3.38 -5.87
N PHE A 125 11.58 -4.33 -6.10
CA PHE A 125 11.47 -5.68 -5.57
C PHE A 125 11.32 -5.63 -4.05
N ASN A 126 10.37 -6.40 -3.49
CA ASN A 126 10.02 -6.38 -2.07
C ASN A 126 9.78 -4.97 -1.49
N PHE A 127 9.32 -4.04 -2.33
CA PHE A 127 9.16 -2.64 -1.98
C PHE A 127 10.46 -2.00 -1.44
N GLY A 128 11.63 -2.43 -1.94
CA GLY A 128 12.93 -1.94 -1.52
C GLY A 128 13.39 -2.39 -0.12
N LEU A 129 12.58 -3.18 0.59
CA LEU A 129 12.92 -3.65 1.94
C LEU A 129 14.03 -4.70 1.88
N ASN A 130 15.10 -4.53 2.67
CA ASN A 130 16.09 -5.58 2.89
C ASN A 130 15.56 -6.63 3.87
N LEU A 131 14.65 -7.47 3.37
CA LEU A 131 13.91 -8.44 4.18
C LEU A 131 14.83 -9.43 4.90
N LYS A 132 15.86 -9.95 4.23
CA LYS A 132 16.76 -10.94 4.83
C LYS A 132 17.48 -10.35 6.04
N SER A 133 18.08 -9.17 5.90
CA SER A 133 18.77 -8.51 7.01
C SER A 133 17.82 -8.18 8.17
N PHE A 134 16.56 -7.84 7.85
CA PHE A 134 15.53 -7.62 8.86
C PHE A 134 15.18 -8.91 9.62
N LEU A 135 14.81 -9.98 8.91
CA LEU A 135 14.38 -11.25 9.52
C LEU A 135 15.51 -11.92 10.30
N ASP A 136 16.74 -11.95 9.77
CA ASP A 136 17.90 -12.54 10.46
C ASP A 136 18.13 -11.92 11.86
N LYS A 137 17.72 -10.67 12.08
CA LYS A 137 17.88 -9.95 13.35
C LYS A 137 16.66 -10.01 14.25
N ASN A 138 15.46 -10.16 13.68
CA ASN A 138 14.18 -9.91 14.35
C ASN A 138 13.23 -11.11 14.34
N ILE A 139 13.57 -12.22 13.69
CA ILE A 139 12.76 -13.44 13.78
C ILE A 139 12.61 -13.85 15.24
N ASP A 140 11.42 -14.33 15.59
CA ASP A 140 11.06 -14.72 16.95
C ASP A 140 11.18 -13.59 17.99
N LYS A 141 11.01 -12.33 17.56
CA LYS A 141 10.90 -11.17 18.46
C LYS A 141 9.62 -10.40 18.16
N PRO A 142 8.93 -9.86 19.19
CA PRO A 142 7.81 -8.96 18.97
C PRO A 142 8.28 -7.70 18.25
N THR A 143 7.37 -7.05 17.53
CA THR A 143 7.64 -5.80 16.83
C THR A 143 6.55 -4.80 17.08
N GLU A 144 6.95 -3.54 17.23
CA GLU A 144 6.05 -2.44 17.54
C GLU A 144 6.32 -1.25 16.63
N LEU A 145 5.29 -0.43 16.47
CA LEU A 145 5.33 0.88 15.86
C LEU A 145 4.60 1.85 16.78
N LEU A 146 5.32 2.87 17.26
CA LEU A 146 4.74 4.02 17.92
C LEU A 146 5.20 5.28 17.19
N THR A 147 4.25 6.03 16.64
CA THR A 147 4.55 7.27 15.92
C THR A 147 3.44 8.29 16.08
N THR A 148 3.77 9.56 15.86
CA THR A 148 2.80 10.65 15.80
C THR A 148 2.73 11.17 14.36
N ILE A 149 1.51 11.34 13.84
CA ILE A 149 1.23 11.84 12.50
C ILE A 149 0.67 13.25 12.63
N SER A 150 1.40 14.22 12.11
CA SER A 150 1.01 15.64 12.13
C SER A 150 -0.29 15.90 11.37
N PRO A 151 -1.00 17.00 11.67
CA PRO A 151 -2.14 17.45 10.88
C PRO A 151 -1.80 17.54 9.39
N ASN A 152 -2.68 17.01 8.53
CA ASN A 152 -2.53 16.95 7.07
C ASN A 152 -1.31 16.16 6.56
N ASP A 153 -0.75 15.27 7.38
CA ASP A 153 0.40 14.43 7.01
C ASP A 153 0.02 12.94 6.92
N SER A 154 0.94 12.12 6.41
CA SER A 154 0.78 10.68 6.25
C SER A 154 1.99 9.90 6.73
N TYR A 155 1.75 8.72 7.29
CA TYR A 155 2.78 7.79 7.69
C TYR A 155 2.68 6.47 6.91
N LEU A 156 3.76 6.12 6.22
CA LEU A 156 3.89 4.91 5.43
C LEU A 156 4.84 3.92 6.12
N PHE A 157 4.41 2.68 6.26
CA PHE A 157 5.18 1.61 6.90
C PHE A 157 4.94 0.25 6.26
N TYR A 158 5.86 -0.68 6.51
CA TYR A 158 5.78 -2.07 6.04
C TYR A 158 5.05 -2.95 7.05
N VAL A 159 4.45 -4.03 6.54
CA VAL A 159 4.08 -5.21 7.33
C VAL A 159 4.61 -6.44 6.61
N VAL A 160 5.27 -7.33 7.33
CA VAL A 160 5.73 -8.62 6.81
C VAL A 160 4.90 -9.72 7.47
N ALA A 161 4.24 -10.53 6.65
CA ALA A 161 3.65 -11.79 7.07
C ALA A 161 4.62 -12.93 6.72
N LEU A 162 5.07 -13.66 7.73
CA LEU A 162 5.94 -14.82 7.60
C LEU A 162 5.14 -16.07 7.94
N SER A 163 5.23 -17.12 7.13
CA SER A 163 4.57 -18.38 7.39
C SER A 163 5.50 -19.58 7.27
N ASN A 164 5.20 -20.65 8.00
CA ASN A 164 5.95 -21.91 7.94
C ASN A 164 5.81 -22.64 6.58
N GLN A 165 4.80 -22.28 5.77
CA GLN A 165 4.57 -22.84 4.44
C GLN A 165 3.76 -21.87 3.59
N GLY A 166 3.75 -22.08 2.27
CA GLY A 166 2.90 -21.32 1.35
C GLY A 166 1.41 -21.62 1.56
N ILE A 167 0.55 -20.78 0.99
CA ILE A 167 -0.90 -21.03 0.93
C ILE A 167 -1.38 -21.09 -0.51
N ASN A 168 -2.50 -21.78 -0.73
CA ASN A 168 -3.18 -21.76 -2.01
C ASN A 168 -3.98 -20.46 -2.17
N GLY A 169 -3.65 -19.70 -3.21
CA GLY A 169 -4.35 -18.46 -3.55
C GLY A 169 -3.68 -17.19 -3.01
N ALA A 170 -4.37 -16.07 -3.20
CA ALA A 170 -3.80 -14.77 -2.90
C ALA A 170 -3.96 -14.41 -1.42
N VAL A 171 -2.84 -14.04 -0.77
CA VAL A 171 -2.90 -13.38 0.53
C VAL A 171 -3.38 -11.94 0.31
N ARG A 172 -4.43 -11.54 1.04
CA ARG A 172 -4.92 -10.16 1.09
C ARG A 172 -4.89 -9.70 2.52
N ALA A 173 -4.20 -8.59 2.78
CA ALA A 173 -4.12 -8.07 4.12
C ALA A 173 -4.19 -6.54 4.14
N GLY A 174 -4.44 -6.01 5.33
CA GLY A 174 -4.49 -4.58 5.57
C GLY A 174 -5.07 -4.23 6.92
N PHE A 175 -4.87 -2.99 7.32
CA PHE A 175 -5.48 -2.45 8.53
C PHE A 175 -6.88 -1.92 8.27
N GLU A 176 -7.74 -2.14 9.25
CA GLU A 176 -9.09 -1.59 9.39
C GLU A 176 -9.19 -0.95 10.79
N LEU A 177 -9.81 0.23 10.87
CA LEU A 177 -10.03 0.96 12.11
C LEU A 177 -11.49 0.81 12.53
N GLN A 178 -11.73 0.45 13.79
CA GLN A 178 -13.07 0.38 14.35
C GLN A 178 -13.08 1.13 15.68
N LYS A 179 -13.73 2.30 15.72
CA LYS A 179 -13.49 3.29 16.78
C LYS A 179 -11.97 3.52 16.89
N GLN A 180 -11.38 3.58 18.07
CA GLN A 180 -9.94 3.82 18.19
C GLN A 180 -9.10 2.57 17.92
N ASP A 181 -9.71 1.39 17.87
CA ASP A 181 -9.00 0.11 17.81
C ASP A 181 -8.61 -0.23 16.38
N LEU A 182 -7.34 -0.57 16.21
CA LEU A 182 -6.74 -0.95 14.93
C LEU A 182 -6.67 -2.46 14.82
N PHE A 183 -7.19 -2.98 13.71
CA PHE A 183 -7.20 -4.39 13.41
C PHE A 183 -6.42 -4.68 12.15
N TYR A 184 -5.49 -5.61 12.21
CA TYR A 184 -4.86 -6.18 11.02
C TYR A 184 -5.68 -7.38 10.57
N LYS A 185 -6.14 -7.34 9.33
CA LYS A 185 -6.92 -8.41 8.74
C LYS A 185 -6.10 -9.08 7.66
N ILE A 186 -5.97 -10.40 7.74
CA ILE A 186 -5.34 -11.24 6.73
C ILE A 186 -6.35 -12.28 6.25
N ASN A 187 -6.72 -12.18 4.99
CA ASN A 187 -7.88 -12.82 4.38
C ASN A 187 -9.16 -12.54 5.21
N LYS A 188 -9.67 -13.55 5.91
CA LYS A 188 -10.87 -13.45 6.78
C LYS A 188 -10.53 -13.45 8.27
N HIS A 189 -9.26 -13.61 8.63
CA HIS A 189 -8.82 -13.59 10.02
C HIS A 189 -8.49 -12.16 10.45
N LYS A 190 -8.94 -11.77 11.65
CA LYS A 190 -8.88 -10.40 12.16
C LYS A 190 -8.15 -10.40 13.50
N ILE A 191 -7.13 -9.56 13.62
CA ILE A 191 -6.22 -9.50 14.78
C ILE A 191 -6.29 -8.08 15.35
N GLY A 192 -6.66 -7.94 16.62
CA GLY A 192 -6.51 -6.67 17.34
C GLY A 192 -5.04 -6.42 17.61
N CYS A 193 -4.53 -5.27 17.17
CA CYS A 193 -3.07 -5.06 17.12
C CYS A 193 -2.63 -3.65 17.49
N GLY A 194 -3.55 -2.74 17.82
CA GLY A 194 -3.16 -1.37 18.06
C GLY A 194 -4.32 -0.41 18.17
N ARG A 195 -4.00 0.87 18.10
CA ARG A 195 -4.97 1.95 18.16
C ARG A 195 -4.49 3.21 17.44
N ILE A 196 -5.44 4.06 17.08
CA ILE A 196 -5.20 5.42 16.61
C ILE A 196 -6.00 6.37 17.51
N VAL A 197 -5.31 7.34 18.10
CA VAL A 197 -5.91 8.31 19.05
C VAL A 197 -5.46 9.72 18.68
N ALA A 198 -6.36 10.70 18.75
CA ALA A 198 -6.00 12.10 18.62
C ALA A 198 -5.30 12.59 19.89
N LYS A 199 -4.18 13.31 19.72
CA LYS A 199 -3.56 14.07 20.81
C LYS A 199 -4.29 15.40 20.94
N ASN A 200 -4.78 15.67 22.15
CA ASN A 200 -5.42 16.92 22.52
C ASN A 200 -4.38 18.00 22.81
#